data_AF-A0A936J1C5-F1
#
_entry.id   AF-A0A936J1C5-F1
#
_cell.length_a   1.000
_cell.length_b   1.000
_cell.length_c   1.000
_cell.angle_alpha   90.00
_cell.angle_beta   90.00
_cell.angle_gamma   90.00
#
_symmetry.space_group_name_H-M   'P 1'
#
loop_
_entity.id
_entity.type
_entity.pdbx_description
1 polymer ?
#
loop_
_entity_poly.entity_id
_entity_poly.type
_entity_poly.pdbx_seq_one_letter_code
_entity_poly.pdbx_strand_id
1 'polypeptide(L)'
;MSNMTRTGAIRMWLTVILTAMLMGGIAVTAADDVIIEGDGIAGISVGISTEEDVITRFGKPPKTESHKTYSTELIYPKLGMSFYYCQADPRKEIFVIELKKPFNGATTKGIRIGESTWSDVLREYRNVENDDPKADDIDNEPTNDPEDGNDIELEGIGFRFKNTVRNMPDGSRSAAYVVSEIDIIERDGLRQCDSKFGTRTNDQ
;
A
#
# COMPACT_ATOMS: atom_id res chain seq x y z
N MET A 1 -47.41 15.16 82.20
CA MET A 1 -46.11 15.63 82.74
C MET A 1 -44.99 14.94 81.98
N SER A 2 -43.96 15.72 81.65
CA SER A 2 -42.67 15.35 81.06
C SER A 2 -42.57 15.01 79.57
N ASN A 3 -42.00 15.98 78.85
CA ASN A 3 -41.24 15.86 77.61
C ASN A 3 -40.16 14.77 77.70
N MET A 4 -39.74 14.22 76.55
CA MET A 4 -38.37 14.30 76.00
C MET A 4 -38.18 13.23 74.92
N THR A 5 -37.71 13.61 73.73
CA THR A 5 -36.52 13.02 73.06
C THR A 5 -36.42 13.63 71.65
N ARG A 6 -35.50 14.59 71.43
CA ARG A 6 -34.05 14.46 71.16
C ARG A 6 -33.79 14.37 69.65
N THR A 7 -33.55 15.55 69.08
CA THR A 7 -33.02 15.81 67.75
C THR A 7 -31.67 15.11 67.57
N GLY A 8 -31.61 14.22 66.57
CA GLY A 8 -30.38 13.59 66.08
C GLY A 8 -29.73 14.44 65.00
N ALA A 9 -28.43 14.69 65.19
CA ALA A 9 -27.53 15.30 64.21
C ALA A 9 -27.32 14.37 63.00
N ILE A 10 -26.96 14.92 61.84
CA ILE A 10 -25.84 14.46 60.99
C ILE A 10 -25.49 15.62 60.03
N ARG A 11 -24.28 16.14 60.20
CA ARG A 11 -23.60 17.01 59.22
C ARG A 11 -22.99 16.08 58.16
N MET A 12 -23.44 16.19 56.91
CA MET A 12 -22.82 15.49 55.77
C MET A 12 -21.98 16.51 54.99
N TRP A 13 -20.66 16.39 55.09
CA TRP A 13 -19.70 17.14 54.27
C TRP A 13 -19.58 16.43 52.92
N LEU A 14 -19.96 17.10 51.84
CA LEU A 14 -19.81 16.61 50.47
C LEU A 14 -18.39 16.95 49.98
N THR A 15 -17.49 15.97 49.99
CA THR A 15 -16.16 16.10 49.39
C THR A 15 -16.25 15.73 47.91
N VAL A 16 -16.13 16.71 47.02
CA VAL A 16 -16.01 16.48 45.57
C VAL A 16 -14.54 16.16 45.27
N ILE A 17 -14.25 14.90 44.93
CA ILE A 17 -12.93 14.50 44.42
C ILE A 17 -12.97 14.60 42.89
N LEU A 18 -12.34 15.65 42.36
CA LEU A 18 -12.08 15.83 40.94
C LEU A 18 -10.90 14.91 40.54
N THR A 19 -11.18 13.76 39.93
CA THR A 19 -10.13 12.91 39.36
C THR A 19 -9.83 13.37 37.94
N ALA A 20 -8.71 14.07 37.76
CA ALA A 20 -8.14 14.32 36.45
C ALA A 20 -7.59 12.99 35.89
N MET A 21 -8.30 12.37 34.95
CA MET A 21 -7.74 11.31 34.12
C MET A 21 -6.73 11.94 33.16
N LEU A 22 -5.44 11.84 33.53
CA LEU A 22 -4.34 11.97 32.59
C LEU A 22 -4.46 10.85 31.55
N MET A 23 -5.10 11.14 30.42
CA MET A 23 -5.01 10.30 29.22
C MET A 23 -3.62 10.47 28.62
N GLY A 24 -2.65 9.75 29.18
CA GLY A 24 -1.42 9.43 28.46
C GLY A 24 -1.81 8.51 27.30
N GLY A 25 -2.00 9.08 26.11
CA GLY A 25 -2.21 8.31 24.90
C GLY A 25 -0.95 7.49 24.63
N ILE A 26 -1.05 6.17 24.76
CA ILE A 26 -0.07 5.27 24.18
C ILE A 26 -0.25 5.42 22.67
N ALA A 27 0.73 5.98 21.98
CA ALA A 27 0.75 5.96 20.52
C ALA A 27 0.86 4.49 20.11
N VAL A 28 -0.28 3.88 19.76
CA VAL A 28 -0.29 2.61 19.05
C VAL A 28 0.26 2.93 17.67
N THR A 29 1.53 2.62 17.44
CA THR A 29 2.07 2.59 16.09
C THR A 29 1.36 1.45 15.38
N ALA A 30 0.44 1.77 14.45
CA ALA A 30 -0.13 0.77 13.57
C ALA A 30 1.04 0.00 12.91
N ALA A 31 0.96 -1.33 12.90
CA ALA A 31 1.93 -2.12 12.17
C ALA A 31 1.90 -1.69 10.69
N ASP A 32 3.07 -1.52 10.09
CA ASP A 32 3.19 -1.23 8.67
C ASP A 32 2.51 -2.33 7.86
N ASP A 33 1.81 -1.96 6.78
CA ASP A 33 1.27 -2.96 5.87
C ASP A 33 2.42 -3.65 5.12
N VAL A 34 2.31 -4.97 4.97
CA VAL A 34 3.29 -5.79 4.23
C VAL A 34 2.77 -6.07 2.83
N ILE A 35 3.56 -5.71 1.82
CA ILE A 35 3.35 -6.03 0.41
C ILE A 35 3.97 -7.40 0.15
N ILE A 36 3.19 -8.34 -0.35
CA ILE A 36 3.65 -9.68 -0.73
C ILE A 36 3.85 -9.70 -2.24
N GLU A 37 5.08 -9.97 -2.67
CA GLU A 37 5.54 -9.89 -4.05
C GLU A 37 4.72 -10.82 -4.98
N GLY A 38 4.05 -10.22 -5.96
CA GLY A 38 3.22 -10.92 -6.93
C GLY A 38 1.94 -11.58 -6.37
N ASP A 39 1.56 -11.26 -5.13
CA ASP A 39 0.35 -11.78 -4.48
C ASP A 39 -0.58 -10.63 -4.08
N GLY A 40 -0.21 -9.79 -3.12
CA GLY A 40 -1.16 -8.80 -2.63
C GLY A 40 -0.80 -8.09 -1.34
N ILE A 41 -1.82 -7.48 -0.74
CA ILE A 41 -1.70 -6.67 0.47
C ILE A 41 -3.01 -6.62 1.24
N ALA A 42 -2.94 -6.58 2.57
CA ALA A 42 -4.08 -6.34 3.46
C ALA A 42 -5.28 -7.30 3.25
N GLY A 43 -5.01 -8.52 2.77
CA GLY A 43 -6.00 -9.55 2.47
C GLY A 43 -6.63 -9.47 1.08
N ILE A 44 -6.16 -8.58 0.21
CA ILE A 44 -6.52 -8.52 -1.20
C ILE A 44 -5.37 -9.10 -2.03
N SER A 45 -5.67 -10.11 -2.84
CA SER A 45 -4.70 -10.77 -3.74
C SER A 45 -5.06 -10.52 -5.20
N VAL A 46 -4.06 -10.21 -6.02
CA VAL A 46 -4.20 -10.09 -7.48
C VAL A 46 -4.57 -11.43 -8.11
N GLY A 47 -5.38 -11.40 -9.16
CA GLY A 47 -5.88 -12.58 -9.86
C GLY A 47 -6.89 -13.42 -9.07
N ILE A 48 -7.24 -13.03 -7.84
CA ILE A 48 -8.15 -13.78 -6.95
C ILE A 48 -9.25 -12.88 -6.40
N SER A 49 -8.88 -11.80 -5.71
CA SER A 49 -9.85 -10.88 -5.09
C SER A 49 -10.59 -10.09 -6.14
N THR A 50 -11.81 -9.70 -5.82
CA THR A 50 -12.73 -8.98 -6.72
C THR A 50 -12.97 -7.54 -6.26
N GLU A 51 -13.65 -6.73 -7.08
CA GLU A 51 -14.19 -5.43 -6.66
C GLU A 51 -15.00 -5.52 -5.33
N GLU A 52 -15.79 -6.57 -5.15
CA GLU A 52 -16.61 -6.75 -3.95
C GLU A 52 -15.75 -7.01 -2.69
N ASP A 53 -14.67 -7.77 -2.83
CA ASP A 53 -13.72 -8.02 -1.73
C ASP A 53 -13.03 -6.73 -1.29
N VAL A 54 -12.61 -5.90 -2.26
CA VAL A 54 -12.01 -4.58 -2.00
C VAL A 54 -13.00 -3.68 -1.26
N ILE A 55 -14.25 -3.60 -1.73
CA ILE A 55 -15.30 -2.79 -1.11
C ILE A 55 -15.62 -3.31 0.30
N THR A 56 -15.64 -4.62 0.51
CA THR A 56 -15.86 -5.23 1.82
C THR A 56 -14.73 -4.89 2.78
N ARG A 57 -13.48 -4.91 2.30
CA ARG A 57 -12.29 -4.68 3.12
C ARG A 57 -12.06 -3.21 3.48
N PHE A 58 -12.29 -2.30 2.53
CA PHE A 58 -11.93 -0.88 2.64
C PHE A 58 -13.12 0.09 2.59
N GLY A 59 -14.33 -0.43 2.40
CA GLY A 59 -15.52 0.37 2.12
C GLY A 59 -15.59 0.83 0.66
N LYS A 60 -16.69 1.49 0.30
CA LYS A 60 -16.87 2.03 -1.07
C LYS A 60 -15.76 3.05 -1.39
N PRO A 61 -15.12 2.98 -2.58
CA PRO A 61 -14.08 3.93 -2.92
C PRO A 61 -14.66 5.36 -3.05
N PRO A 62 -13.92 6.38 -2.60
CA PRO A 62 -14.32 7.78 -2.79
C PRO A 62 -14.28 8.22 -4.25
N LYS A 63 -13.51 7.55 -5.10
CA LYS A 63 -13.40 7.83 -6.53
C LYS A 63 -13.20 6.54 -7.32
N THR A 64 -13.83 6.48 -8.48
CA THR A 64 -13.66 5.41 -9.46
C THR A 64 -13.35 6.06 -10.80
N GLU A 65 -12.38 5.53 -11.53
CA GLU A 65 -12.01 5.99 -12.87
C GLU A 65 -12.11 4.87 -13.89
N SER A 66 -12.53 5.22 -15.11
CA SER A 66 -12.61 4.30 -16.24
C SER A 66 -11.48 4.62 -17.21
N HIS A 67 -10.58 3.66 -17.40
CA HIS A 67 -9.47 3.77 -18.35
C HIS A 67 -9.90 3.19 -19.69
N LYS A 68 -10.48 4.07 -20.53
CA LYS A 68 -11.12 3.68 -21.81
C LYS A 68 -12.13 2.55 -21.58
N THR A 69 -12.12 1.54 -22.45
CA THR A 69 -12.93 0.32 -22.36
C THR A 69 -12.16 -0.85 -21.74
N TYR A 70 -11.01 -0.57 -21.13
CA TYR A 70 -10.05 -1.60 -20.74
C TYR A 70 -10.23 -1.96 -19.25
N SER A 71 -10.01 -1.01 -18.35
CA SER A 71 -10.05 -1.24 -16.91
C SER A 71 -10.83 -0.18 -16.14
N THR A 72 -11.23 -0.56 -14.95
CA THR A 72 -11.76 0.35 -13.93
C THR A 72 -10.77 0.41 -12.78
N GLU A 73 -10.52 1.61 -12.26
CA GLU A 73 -9.68 1.88 -11.10
C GLU A 73 -10.55 2.28 -9.90
N LEU A 74 -10.37 1.60 -8.76
CA LEU A 74 -10.97 1.93 -7.47
C LEU A 74 -9.94 2.69 -6.62
N ILE A 75 -10.15 3.98 -6.40
CA ILE A 75 -9.13 4.88 -5.86
C ILE A 75 -9.42 5.19 -4.39
N TYR A 76 -8.43 4.95 -3.52
CA TYR A 76 -8.46 5.28 -2.09
C TYR A 76 -7.34 6.27 -1.74
N PRO A 77 -7.50 7.59 -2.02
CA PRO A 77 -6.40 8.56 -1.90
C PRO A 77 -5.83 8.70 -0.49
N LYS A 78 -6.67 8.51 0.54
CA LYS A 78 -6.23 8.59 1.95
C LYS A 78 -5.35 7.41 2.36
N LEU A 79 -5.47 6.27 1.67
CA LEU A 79 -4.66 5.08 1.89
C LEU A 79 -3.45 5.04 0.96
N GLY A 80 -3.48 5.81 -0.14
CA GLY A 80 -2.45 5.73 -1.18
C GLY A 80 -2.54 4.44 -1.99
N MET A 81 -3.75 3.89 -2.15
CA MET A 81 -4.00 2.63 -2.84
C MET A 81 -4.97 2.83 -4.00
N SER A 82 -4.73 2.14 -5.10
CA SER A 82 -5.66 1.97 -6.22
C SER A 82 -5.74 0.50 -6.60
N PHE A 83 -6.94 0.01 -6.92
CA PHE A 83 -7.17 -1.38 -7.34
C PHE A 83 -7.79 -1.39 -8.73
N TYR A 84 -7.25 -2.21 -9.63
CA TYR A 84 -7.72 -2.26 -11.02
C TYR A 84 -8.36 -3.60 -11.34
N TYR A 85 -9.51 -3.57 -12.01
CA TYR A 85 -10.12 -4.74 -12.64
C TYR A 85 -10.45 -4.48 -14.11
N CYS A 86 -10.53 -5.54 -14.90
CA CYS A 86 -10.89 -5.44 -16.31
C CYS A 86 -12.40 -5.25 -16.49
N GLN A 87 -12.82 -4.26 -17.28
CA GLN A 87 -14.25 -3.96 -17.46
C GLN A 87 -15.03 -5.11 -18.12
N ALA A 88 -14.36 -5.84 -19.00
CA ALA A 88 -14.92 -7.01 -19.68
C ALA A 88 -14.98 -8.27 -18.78
N ASP A 89 -14.31 -8.25 -17.61
CA ASP A 89 -14.33 -9.38 -16.69
C ASP A 89 -15.64 -9.42 -15.91
N PRO A 90 -16.51 -10.44 -16.11
CA PRO A 90 -17.73 -10.57 -15.33
C PRO A 90 -17.45 -10.82 -13.84
N ARG A 91 -16.27 -11.32 -13.48
CA ARG A 91 -15.85 -11.56 -12.09
C ARG A 91 -15.20 -10.32 -11.46
N LYS A 92 -14.77 -9.36 -12.27
CA LYS A 92 -14.06 -8.15 -11.84
C LYS A 92 -12.90 -8.46 -10.89
N GLU A 93 -12.10 -9.47 -11.24
CA GLU A 93 -10.90 -9.81 -10.50
C GLU A 93 -9.91 -8.65 -10.57
N ILE A 94 -9.30 -8.33 -9.43
CA ILE A 94 -8.26 -7.33 -9.32
C ILE A 94 -7.02 -7.88 -10.01
N PHE A 95 -6.50 -7.18 -11.02
CA PHE A 95 -5.29 -7.60 -11.74
C PHE A 95 -4.06 -6.74 -11.40
N VAL A 96 -4.25 -5.56 -10.82
CA VAL A 96 -3.18 -4.67 -10.32
C VAL A 96 -3.61 -3.99 -9.02
N ILE A 97 -2.66 -3.86 -8.09
CA ILE A 97 -2.76 -2.98 -6.92
C ILE A 97 -1.63 -1.95 -7.03
N GLU A 98 -1.98 -0.68 -7.26
CA GLU A 98 -1.03 0.44 -7.30
C GLU A 98 -0.93 1.08 -5.92
N LEU A 99 0.29 1.32 -5.47
CA LEU A 99 0.61 1.94 -4.19
C LEU A 99 1.45 3.20 -4.41
N LYS A 100 1.03 4.31 -3.80
CA LYS A 100 1.75 5.60 -3.80
C LYS A 100 1.60 6.31 -2.47
N LYS A 101 2.42 7.34 -2.20
CA LYS A 101 2.20 8.18 -1.00
C LYS A 101 0.74 8.69 -0.99
N PRO A 102 0.03 8.65 0.16
CA PRO A 102 0.55 8.50 1.53
C PRO A 102 0.66 7.06 2.07
N PHE A 103 0.63 6.02 1.22
CA PHE A 103 0.78 4.63 1.66
C PHE A 103 2.02 4.45 2.57
N ASN A 104 1.82 3.71 3.66
CA ASN A 104 2.84 3.40 4.65
C ASN A 104 2.93 1.89 4.87
N GLY A 105 3.89 1.29 4.17
CA GLY A 105 4.17 -0.13 4.21
C GLY A 105 5.47 -0.45 3.49
N ALA A 106 5.83 -1.72 3.48
CA ALA A 106 7.06 -2.22 2.85
C ALA A 106 6.81 -3.55 2.13
N THR A 107 7.63 -3.86 1.14
CA THR A 107 7.71 -5.23 0.60
C THR A 107 8.28 -6.20 1.62
N THR A 108 8.19 -7.51 1.39
CA THR A 108 8.78 -8.51 2.32
C THR A 108 10.30 -8.36 2.43
N LYS A 109 10.93 -7.78 1.40
CA LYS A 109 12.33 -7.39 1.34
C LYS A 109 12.64 -5.97 1.87
N GLY A 110 11.67 -5.29 2.47
CA GLY A 110 11.86 -4.00 3.14
C GLY A 110 11.91 -2.77 2.24
N ILE A 111 11.50 -2.88 0.97
CA ILE A 111 11.45 -1.72 0.06
C ILE A 111 10.24 -0.84 0.38
N ARG A 112 10.46 0.48 0.52
CA ARG A 112 9.46 1.47 0.94
C ARG A 112 9.38 2.66 -0.02
N ILE A 113 8.16 3.10 -0.32
CA ILE A 113 7.90 4.27 -1.16
C ILE A 113 8.42 5.54 -0.48
N GLY A 114 9.15 6.37 -1.22
CA GLY A 114 9.73 7.63 -0.78
C GLY A 114 11.03 7.49 0.02
N GLU A 115 11.47 6.26 0.31
CA GLU A 115 12.63 5.99 1.17
C GLU A 115 13.68 5.15 0.46
N SER A 116 13.27 4.03 -0.14
CA SER A 116 14.18 3.15 -0.89
C SER A 116 14.58 3.76 -2.23
N THR A 117 15.78 3.44 -2.67
CA THR A 117 16.36 3.86 -3.95
C THR A 117 16.40 2.73 -4.95
N TRP A 118 16.66 3.03 -6.22
CA TRP A 118 17.01 2.06 -7.26
C TRP A 118 18.08 1.08 -6.78
N SER A 119 19.16 1.59 -6.17
CA SER A 119 20.25 0.76 -5.64
C SER A 119 19.79 -0.20 -4.54
N ASP A 120 18.87 0.23 -3.67
CA ASP A 120 18.30 -0.65 -2.66
C ASP A 120 17.46 -1.76 -3.31
N VAL A 121 16.62 -1.43 -4.29
CA VAL A 121 15.81 -2.42 -5.02
C VAL A 121 16.71 -3.46 -5.68
N LEU A 122 17.74 -3.03 -6.42
CA LEU A 122 18.67 -3.97 -7.05
C LEU A 122 19.36 -4.85 -6.02
N ARG A 123 19.82 -4.31 -4.89
CA ARG A 123 20.50 -5.07 -3.85
C ARG A 123 19.61 -6.17 -3.26
N GLU A 124 18.34 -5.87 -2.97
CA GLU A 124 17.44 -6.82 -2.29
C GLU A 124 16.82 -7.84 -3.24
N TYR A 125 16.61 -7.48 -4.52
CA TYR A 125 15.93 -8.34 -5.49
C TYR A 125 16.87 -9.03 -6.48
N ARG A 126 18.09 -8.55 -6.67
CA ARG A 126 19.13 -9.26 -7.44
C ARG A 126 20.08 -9.95 -6.47
N ASN A 127 19.75 -11.19 -6.08
CA ASN A 127 20.75 -12.06 -5.47
C ASN A 127 21.91 -12.22 -6.47
N VAL A 128 23.08 -11.65 -6.12
CA VAL A 128 24.33 -11.64 -6.93
C VAL A 128 24.89 -13.07 -7.19
N GLU A 129 24.26 -14.12 -6.65
CA GLU A 129 24.75 -15.51 -6.70
C GLU A 129 24.15 -16.40 -7.79
N ASN A 130 23.13 -15.95 -8.53
CA ASN A 130 22.58 -16.74 -9.65
C ASN A 130 22.92 -16.06 -10.98
N ASP A 131 23.94 -16.61 -11.65
CA ASP A 131 24.39 -16.24 -12.99
C ASP A 131 23.23 -16.11 -14.00
N ASP A 132 23.29 -15.00 -14.73
CA ASP A 132 22.73 -14.71 -16.06
C ASP A 132 21.27 -14.19 -16.18
N PRO A 133 21.05 -12.89 -15.91
CA PRO A 133 20.19 -12.07 -16.74
C PRO A 133 21.08 -11.32 -17.75
N LYS A 134 20.74 -11.39 -19.04
CA LYS A 134 21.37 -10.58 -20.11
C LYS A 134 21.67 -9.16 -19.59
N ALA A 135 22.96 -8.86 -19.44
CA ALA A 135 23.50 -7.74 -18.69
C ALA A 135 23.44 -6.39 -19.45
N ASP A 136 22.64 -6.30 -20.51
CA ASP A 136 22.62 -5.16 -21.43
C ASP A 136 21.42 -4.22 -21.25
N ASP A 137 20.28 -4.69 -20.72
CA ASP A 137 19.05 -3.85 -20.65
C ASP A 137 18.69 -3.32 -19.24
N ILE A 138 19.27 -3.86 -18.15
CA ILE A 138 18.80 -3.56 -16.78
C ILE A 138 19.87 -2.89 -15.88
N ASP A 139 21.08 -2.73 -16.39
CA ASP A 139 22.17 -2.04 -15.68
C ASP A 139 22.21 -0.53 -16.00
N ASN A 140 21.32 -0.06 -16.86
CA ASN A 140 21.14 1.37 -17.10
C ASN A 140 20.37 1.96 -15.91
N GLU A 141 21.03 2.86 -15.17
CA GLU A 141 20.36 3.71 -14.19
C GLU A 141 19.13 4.36 -14.86
N PRO A 142 17.98 4.46 -14.17
CA PRO A 142 16.80 5.10 -14.73
C PRO A 142 17.21 6.46 -15.30
N THR A 143 16.81 6.79 -16.52
CA THR A 143 17.24 8.05 -17.15
C THR A 143 16.19 9.14 -16.90
N ASN A 144 16.56 10.40 -17.11
CA ASN A 144 15.53 11.46 -17.11
C ASN A 144 14.74 11.47 -18.44
N ASP A 145 14.95 10.48 -19.32
CA ASP A 145 14.20 10.32 -20.56
C ASP A 145 12.86 9.65 -20.27
N PRO A 146 11.72 10.30 -20.55
CA PRO A 146 10.41 9.69 -20.38
C PRO A 146 10.15 8.49 -21.31
N GLU A 147 10.95 8.29 -22.37
CA GLU A 147 10.82 7.16 -23.31
C GLU A 147 11.53 5.88 -22.82
N ASP A 148 12.53 5.99 -21.94
CA ASP A 148 13.36 4.85 -21.50
C ASP A 148 12.76 4.03 -20.35
N GLY A 149 11.62 4.43 -19.80
CA GLY A 149 10.99 3.75 -18.67
C GLY A 149 11.78 3.93 -17.37
N ASN A 150 11.21 4.67 -16.42
CA ASN A 150 11.79 4.79 -15.07
C ASN A 150 11.27 3.69 -14.14
N ASP A 151 11.14 2.48 -14.66
CA ASP A 151 10.49 1.36 -14.00
C ASP A 151 11.19 0.02 -14.20
N ILE A 152 11.06 -0.85 -13.19
CA ILE A 152 11.58 -2.22 -13.22
C ILE A 152 10.55 -3.16 -12.62
N GLU A 153 10.33 -4.30 -13.26
CA GLU A 153 9.46 -5.37 -12.75
C GLU A 153 10.29 -6.54 -12.23
N LEU A 154 10.12 -6.90 -10.96
CA LEU A 154 10.82 -8.00 -10.28
C LEU A 154 9.85 -8.78 -9.40
N GLU A 155 9.84 -10.12 -9.53
CA GLU A 155 9.05 -11.03 -8.68
C GLU A 155 7.53 -10.72 -8.60
N GLY A 156 6.96 -10.11 -9.64
CA GLY A 156 5.55 -9.68 -9.64
C GLY A 156 5.30 -8.34 -8.95
N ILE A 157 6.34 -7.49 -8.84
CA ILE A 157 6.25 -6.10 -8.40
C ILE A 157 6.86 -5.18 -9.45
N GLY A 158 6.14 -4.15 -9.88
CA GLY A 158 6.69 -3.02 -10.61
C GLY A 158 7.13 -1.90 -9.66
N PHE A 159 8.36 -1.41 -9.79
CA PHE A 159 8.83 -0.23 -9.06
C PHE A 159 8.96 0.92 -10.05
N ARG A 160 8.34 2.08 -9.78
CA ARG A 160 8.62 3.32 -10.52
C ARG A 160 9.46 4.27 -9.71
N PHE A 161 10.44 4.89 -10.35
CA PHE A 161 11.39 5.79 -9.71
C PHE A 161 11.19 7.24 -10.12
N LYS A 162 11.45 8.15 -9.19
CA LYS A 162 11.57 9.59 -9.46
C LYS A 162 12.92 10.09 -9.02
N ASN A 163 13.57 10.84 -9.90
CA ASN A 163 14.78 11.57 -9.57
C ASN A 163 14.48 12.57 -8.45
N THR A 164 15.15 12.41 -7.32
CA THR A 164 15.00 13.25 -6.15
C THR A 164 16.37 13.68 -5.66
N VAL A 165 16.53 14.97 -5.37
CA VAL A 165 17.75 15.47 -4.72
C VAL A 165 17.65 15.23 -3.22
N ARG A 166 18.48 14.34 -2.69
CA ARG A 166 18.58 14.03 -1.26
C ARG A 166 19.71 14.81 -0.61
N ASN A 167 19.51 15.20 0.65
CA ASN A 167 20.57 15.71 1.51
C ASN A 167 21.28 14.52 2.15
N MET A 168 22.59 14.44 1.97
CA MET A 168 23.43 13.38 2.50
C MET A 168 23.90 13.73 3.93
N PRO A 169 24.34 12.74 4.73
CA PRO A 169 24.81 12.98 6.10
C PRO A 169 26.01 13.95 6.19
N ASP A 170 26.80 14.04 5.14
CA ASP A 170 27.94 14.95 5.01
C ASP A 170 27.53 16.38 4.57
N GLY A 171 26.22 16.64 4.43
CA GLY A 171 25.68 17.91 3.97
C GLY A 171 25.71 18.11 2.46
N SER A 172 26.25 17.16 1.69
CA SER A 172 26.20 17.19 0.23
C SER A 172 24.79 16.89 -0.28
N ARG A 173 24.54 17.24 -1.55
CA ARG A 173 23.28 16.92 -2.24
C ARG A 173 23.59 15.92 -3.35
N SER A 174 22.91 14.78 -3.34
CA SER A 174 23.00 13.80 -4.42
C SER A 174 21.64 13.61 -5.06
N ALA A 175 21.60 13.57 -6.39
CA ALA A 175 20.47 12.99 -7.09
C ALA A 175 20.40 11.50 -6.74
N ALA A 176 19.18 10.99 -6.55
CA ALA A 176 18.91 9.58 -6.36
C ALA A 176 17.55 9.25 -6.99
N TYR A 177 17.47 8.11 -7.65
CA TYR A 177 16.21 7.55 -8.12
C TYR A 177 15.52 6.85 -6.95
N VAL A 178 14.43 7.47 -6.47
CA VAL A 178 13.69 7.03 -5.29
C VAL A 178 12.43 6.32 -5.74
N VAL A 179 12.11 5.19 -5.11
CA VAL A 179 10.85 4.48 -5.33
C VAL A 179 9.71 5.44 -5.03
N SER A 180 8.89 5.71 -6.04
CA SER A 180 7.78 6.66 -5.98
C SER A 180 6.42 5.98 -6.05
N GLU A 181 6.40 4.76 -6.59
CA GLU A 181 5.22 3.93 -6.77
C GLU A 181 5.64 2.46 -6.74
N ILE A 182 4.74 1.61 -6.24
CA ILE A 182 4.88 0.16 -6.27
C ILE A 182 3.58 -0.41 -6.83
N ASP A 183 3.69 -1.19 -7.90
CA ASP A 183 2.57 -1.93 -8.51
C ASP A 183 2.71 -3.41 -8.15
N ILE A 184 1.70 -3.99 -7.49
CA ILE A 184 1.59 -5.43 -7.30
C ILE A 184 0.87 -5.99 -8.53
N ILE A 185 1.56 -6.86 -9.26
CA ILE A 185 1.08 -7.45 -10.51
C ILE A 185 1.05 -8.96 -10.40
N GLU A 186 0.14 -9.61 -11.11
CA GLU A 186 0.07 -11.06 -11.10
C GLU A 186 1.35 -11.70 -11.68
N ARG A 187 1.87 -12.75 -11.02
CA ARG A 187 3.13 -13.42 -11.41
C ARG A 187 3.16 -14.02 -12.82
N ASP A 188 1.99 -14.22 -13.45
CA ASP A 188 1.88 -14.68 -14.84
C ASP A 188 2.20 -13.57 -15.88
N GLY A 189 2.65 -12.39 -15.43
CA GLY A 189 2.80 -11.18 -16.24
C GLY A 189 1.48 -10.41 -16.32
N LEU A 190 1.53 -9.14 -16.77
CA LEU A 190 0.36 -8.29 -16.98
C LEU A 190 -0.74 -9.09 -17.68
N ARG A 191 -1.73 -9.57 -16.93
CA ARG A 191 -3.01 -10.01 -17.48
C ARG A 191 -3.68 -8.78 -18.04
N GLN A 192 -3.25 -8.38 -19.22
CA GLN A 192 -3.87 -7.29 -19.92
C GLN A 192 -5.28 -7.76 -20.30
N CYS A 193 -6.27 -6.90 -20.08
CA CYS A 193 -7.70 -7.21 -20.20
C CYS A 193 -8.10 -7.81 -21.55
N ASP A 194 -7.21 -7.76 -22.53
CA ASP A 194 -7.37 -8.25 -23.90
C ASP A 194 -7.14 -9.76 -24.06
N SER A 195 -6.55 -10.47 -23.09
CA SER A 195 -6.14 -11.89 -23.26
C SER A 195 -7.18 -12.96 -22.83
N LYS A 196 -8.22 -12.62 -22.06
CA LYS A 196 -9.13 -13.63 -21.45
C LYS A 196 -10.54 -13.73 -22.04
N PHE A 197 -11.02 -12.76 -22.82
CA PHE A 197 -12.42 -12.77 -23.29
C PHE A 197 -12.59 -13.32 -24.72
N GLY A 198 -11.49 -13.62 -25.40
CA GLY A 198 -11.48 -14.56 -26.51
C GLY A 198 -11.21 -15.97 -25.99
N THR A 199 -12.25 -16.79 -25.87
CA THR A 199 -12.18 -18.25 -25.62
C THR A 199 -11.69 -18.71 -24.22
N ARG A 200 -12.48 -18.46 -23.18
CA ARG A 200 -12.75 -19.52 -22.18
C ARG A 200 -14.14 -20.08 -22.45
N THR A 201 -14.24 -20.90 -23.50
CA THR A 201 -15.38 -21.82 -23.63
C THR A 201 -15.34 -22.76 -22.44
N ASN A 202 -16.51 -22.94 -21.81
CA ASN A 202 -16.77 -23.95 -20.79
C ASN A 202 -15.98 -25.23 -21.06
N ASP A 203 -14.98 -25.51 -20.25
CA ASP A 203 -14.48 -26.86 -20.07
C ASP A 203 -14.11 -27.06 -18.59
N GLN A 204 -14.96 -27.92 -17.99
CA GLN A 204 -14.89 -28.63 -16.70
C GLN A 204 -15.34 -27.89 -15.43
#